data_AF-A0A832PP23-F1
#
_entry.id   AF-A0A832PP23-F1
#
_cell.length_a   1.000
_cell.length_b   1.000
_cell.length_c   1.000
_cell.angle_alpha   90.00
_cell.angle_beta   90.00
_cell.angle_gamma   90.00
#
_symmetry.space_group_name_H-M   'P 1'
#
loop_
_entity.id
_entity.type
_entity.pdbx_description
1 polymer ?
#
loop_
_entity_poly.entity_id
_entity_poly.type
_entity_poly.pdbx_seq_one_letter_code
_entity_poly.pdbx_strand_id
1 'polypeptide(L)'
;RRVMAQLAADSGETAVLAVADGDAALVVAESQAAASLRVVLPAGTRLAYHATAPGKALIAHLPLARVRALLGCDALPALTPRSFTDQGELTAELATLRHGGWLAERGEAVPGQNGIAAPVFGGSGDPVAALGIIGPEVRLNETALARLGPAVAAAAAGLGAALGGPAALSPQAARG
;
A
#
# COMPACT_ATOMS: atom_id res chain seq x y z
N ARG A 1 15.27 -0.68 6.39
CA ARG A 1 16.05 0.13 5.41
C ARG A 1 16.55 -0.69 4.21
N ARG A 2 17.33 -1.77 4.37
CA ARG A 2 17.86 -2.57 3.23
C ARG A 2 16.79 -3.03 2.23
N VAL A 3 15.67 -3.57 2.71
CA VAL A 3 14.56 -4.03 1.85
C VAL A 3 14.00 -2.89 0.99
N MET A 4 13.82 -1.71 1.56
CA MET A 4 13.31 -0.54 0.83
C MET A 4 14.31 -0.02 -0.20
N ALA A 5 15.61 -0.04 0.13
CA ALA A 5 16.66 0.35 -0.81
C ALA A 5 16.69 -0.58 -2.03
N GLN A 6 16.51 -1.88 -1.81
CA GLN A 6 16.42 -2.85 -2.90
C GLN A 6 15.17 -2.62 -3.76
N LEU A 7 14.00 -2.45 -3.15
CA LEU A 7 12.76 -2.13 -3.89
C LEU A 7 12.90 -0.85 -4.71
N ALA A 8 13.50 0.20 -4.16
CA ALA A 8 13.72 1.44 -4.86
C ALA A 8 14.68 1.26 -6.05
N ALA A 9 15.77 0.51 -5.85
CA ALA A 9 16.74 0.23 -6.91
C ALA A 9 16.12 -0.61 -8.06
N ASP A 10 15.38 -1.66 -7.73
CA ASP A 10 14.82 -2.59 -8.70
C ASP A 10 13.62 -2.02 -9.46
N SER A 11 12.82 -1.18 -8.80
CA SER A 11 11.67 -0.54 -9.43
C SER A 11 12.02 0.76 -10.16
N GLY A 12 13.09 1.45 -9.73
CA GLY A 12 13.37 2.82 -10.14
C GLY A 12 12.44 3.86 -9.50
N GLU A 13 11.62 3.47 -8.53
CA GLU A 13 10.61 4.32 -7.89
C GLU A 13 10.88 4.53 -6.39
N THR A 14 10.12 5.42 -5.77
CA THR A 14 10.28 5.72 -4.33
C THR A 14 9.61 4.64 -3.49
N ALA A 15 10.40 3.93 -2.69
CA ALA A 15 9.89 2.97 -1.72
C ALA A 15 9.54 3.66 -0.41
N VAL A 16 8.38 3.34 0.17
CA VAL A 16 7.89 3.92 1.44
C VAL A 16 7.47 2.84 2.42
N LEU A 17 7.67 3.12 3.71
CA LEU A 17 7.10 2.36 4.80
C LEU A 17 6.18 3.29 5.59
N ALA A 18 4.92 2.90 5.73
CA ALA A 18 3.92 3.67 6.46
C ALA A 18 3.29 2.85 7.59
N VAL A 19 2.85 3.51 8.64
CA VAL A 19 2.12 2.93 9.77
C VAL A 19 0.78 3.64 9.96
N ALA A 20 -0.17 2.99 10.62
CA ALA A 20 -1.42 3.64 11.00
C ALA A 20 -1.16 4.69 12.11
N ASP A 21 -1.64 5.91 11.93
CA ASP A 21 -1.52 7.01 12.91
C ASP A 21 -2.80 7.88 12.93
N GLY A 22 -3.70 7.54 13.85
CA GLY A 22 -5.01 8.19 13.93
C GLY A 22 -5.81 7.99 12.65
N ASP A 23 -6.17 9.09 12.00
CA ASP A 23 -7.00 9.17 10.79
C ASP A 23 -6.22 9.04 9.46
N ALA A 24 -4.89 8.83 9.52
CA ALA A 24 -4.06 8.72 8.33
C ALA A 24 -2.97 7.65 8.45
N ALA A 25 -2.44 7.24 7.31
CA ALA A 25 -1.20 6.47 7.24
C ALA A 25 0.00 7.42 7.29
N LEU A 26 0.89 7.23 8.27
CA LEU A 26 2.08 8.05 8.45
C LEU A 26 3.30 7.38 7.82
N VAL A 27 3.97 8.08 6.90
CA VAL A 27 5.26 7.63 6.37
C VAL A 27 6.31 7.74 7.46
N VAL A 28 6.93 6.62 7.83
CA VAL A 28 7.98 6.55 8.86
C VAL A 28 9.37 6.36 8.25
N ALA A 29 9.45 5.89 7.02
CA ALA A 29 10.68 5.81 6.26
C ALA A 29 10.41 5.88 4.75
N GLU A 30 11.40 6.37 4.01
CA GLU A 30 11.44 6.32 2.56
C GLU A 30 12.83 5.88 2.06
N SER A 31 12.88 5.41 0.82
CA SER A 31 14.10 5.18 0.05
C SER A 31 13.85 5.56 -1.39
N GLN A 32 14.68 6.44 -1.93
CA GLN A 32 14.52 6.98 -3.27
C GLN A 32 15.46 6.28 -4.25
N ALA A 33 14.98 6.03 -5.48
CA ALA A 33 15.84 5.67 -6.60
C ALA A 33 16.60 6.89 -7.14
N ALA A 34 17.65 6.66 -7.93
CA ALA A 34 18.46 7.72 -8.54
C ALA A 34 17.78 8.44 -9.74
N ALA A 35 16.47 8.26 -9.94
CA ALA A 35 15.73 8.87 -11.05
C ALA A 35 15.55 10.39 -10.88
N SER A 36 15.64 11.12 -11.98
CA SER A 36 15.50 12.59 -12.02
C SER A 36 14.08 13.06 -11.69
N LEU A 37 13.06 12.40 -12.24
CA LEU A 37 11.66 12.60 -11.88
C LEU A 37 11.21 11.50 -10.92
N ARG A 38 10.84 11.86 -9.70
CA ARG A 38 10.36 10.93 -8.66
C ARG A 38 9.37 11.61 -7.73
N VAL A 39 8.55 10.79 -7.08
CA VAL A 39 7.68 11.22 -5.99
C VAL A 39 8.50 11.27 -4.71
N VAL A 40 8.36 12.34 -3.93
CA VAL A 40 9.10 12.53 -2.66
C VAL A 40 8.08 12.50 -1.52
N LEU A 41 8.27 11.59 -0.56
CA LEU A 41 7.36 11.36 0.55
C LEU A 41 8.18 11.23 1.83
N PRO A 42 8.69 12.36 2.36
CA PRO A 42 9.57 12.34 3.52
C PRO A 42 8.85 11.74 4.73
N ALA A 43 9.63 11.19 5.66
CA ALA A 43 9.09 10.76 6.96
C ALA A 43 8.32 11.90 7.63
N GLY A 44 7.15 11.59 8.19
CA GLY A 44 6.19 12.58 8.70
C GLY A 44 5.05 12.89 7.73
N THR A 45 5.13 12.45 6.46
CA THR A 45 4.04 12.65 5.49
C THR A 45 2.80 11.83 5.90
N ARG A 46 1.63 12.46 5.93
CA ARG A 46 0.33 11.82 6.18
C ARG A 46 -0.34 11.47 4.86
N LEU A 47 -0.82 10.24 4.74
CA LEU A 47 -1.41 9.65 3.55
C LEU A 47 -2.86 9.22 3.83
N ALA A 48 -3.77 9.54 2.92
CA ALA A 48 -5.18 9.16 3.05
C ALA A 48 -5.36 7.64 2.96
N TYR A 49 -6.10 7.05 3.90
CA TYR A 49 -6.35 5.60 3.91
C TYR A 49 -7.11 5.11 2.69
N HIS A 50 -8.08 5.88 2.18
CA HIS A 50 -8.96 5.45 1.09
C HIS A 50 -8.36 5.66 -0.30
N ALA A 51 -7.36 6.52 -0.45
CA ALA A 51 -6.90 7.00 -1.75
C ALA A 51 -5.42 6.76 -2.02
N THR A 52 -4.65 6.24 -1.06
CA THR A 52 -3.22 5.93 -1.26
C THR A 52 -2.95 4.44 -1.13
N ALA A 53 -1.99 3.91 -1.90
CA ALA A 53 -1.67 2.49 -1.81
C ALA A 53 -1.27 2.05 -0.38
N PRO A 54 -0.36 2.74 0.35
CA PRO A 54 0.00 2.36 1.71
C PRO A 54 -1.18 2.47 2.68
N GLY A 55 -2.01 3.50 2.53
CA GLY A 55 -3.20 3.71 3.32
C GLY A 55 -4.18 2.53 3.19
N LYS A 56 -4.52 2.17 1.95
CA LYS A 56 -5.42 1.05 1.68
C LYS A 56 -4.85 -0.26 2.20
N ALA A 57 -3.54 -0.51 2.02
CA ALA A 57 -2.90 -1.73 2.50
C ALA A 57 -2.97 -1.88 4.03
N LEU A 58 -2.89 -0.78 4.80
CA LEU A 58 -3.03 -0.81 6.26
C LEU A 58 -4.43 -1.19 6.71
N ILE A 59 -5.47 -0.73 6.01
CA ILE A 59 -6.86 -0.95 6.41
C ILE A 59 -7.48 -2.20 5.77
N ALA A 60 -6.88 -2.75 4.72
CA ALA A 60 -7.46 -3.83 3.93
C ALA A 60 -7.80 -5.07 4.77
N HIS A 61 -7.00 -5.41 5.77
CA HIS A 61 -7.22 -6.60 6.62
C HIS A 61 -7.98 -6.33 7.92
N LEU A 62 -8.36 -5.08 8.18
CA LEU A 62 -9.12 -4.76 9.37
C LEU A 62 -10.59 -5.24 9.24
N PRO A 63 -11.27 -5.53 10.35
CA PRO A 63 -12.71 -5.75 10.35
C PRO A 63 -13.44 -4.55 9.74
N LEU A 64 -14.50 -4.79 8.97
CA LEU A 64 -15.24 -3.74 8.26
C LEU A 64 -15.71 -2.61 9.19
N ALA A 65 -16.15 -2.94 10.40
CA ALA A 65 -16.54 -1.94 11.40
C ALA A 65 -15.40 -0.98 11.76
N ARG A 66 -14.15 -1.47 11.83
CA ARG A 66 -12.96 -0.66 12.11
C ARG A 66 -12.56 0.18 10.91
N VAL A 67 -12.68 -0.34 9.70
CA VAL A 67 -12.48 0.44 8.47
C VAL A 67 -13.46 1.61 8.42
N ARG A 68 -14.75 1.36 8.66
CA ARG A 68 -15.79 2.40 8.75
C ARG A 68 -15.50 3.41 9.85
N ALA A 69 -15.08 2.97 11.03
CA ALA A 69 -14.72 3.89 12.12
C ALA A 69 -13.52 4.79 11.76
N LEU A 70 -12.52 4.27 11.03
CA LEU A 70 -11.36 5.04 10.58
C LEU A 70 -11.70 6.06 9.50
N LEU A 71 -12.60 5.70 8.58
CA LEU A 71 -12.96 6.53 7.43
C LEU A 71 -14.17 7.45 7.69
N GLY A 72 -14.91 7.21 8.76
CA GLY A 72 -16.19 7.87 9.04
C GLY A 72 -17.39 7.15 8.40
N CYS A 73 -18.59 7.70 8.56
CA CYS A 73 -19.84 7.08 8.10
C CYS A 73 -20.45 7.72 6.83
N ASP A 74 -19.82 8.78 6.31
CA ASP A 74 -20.30 9.55 5.17
C ASP A 74 -19.48 9.23 3.90
N ALA A 75 -19.72 9.97 2.82
CA ALA A 75 -18.94 9.86 1.58
C ALA A 75 -17.46 10.18 1.81
N LEU A 76 -16.58 9.46 1.10
CA LEU A 76 -15.14 9.67 1.20
C LEU A 76 -14.71 10.90 0.36
N PRO A 77 -13.74 11.70 0.82
CA PRO A 77 -13.27 12.86 0.07
C PRO A 77 -12.73 12.49 -1.32
N ALA A 78 -13.24 13.15 -2.37
CA ALA A 78 -12.68 13.05 -3.71
C ALA A 78 -11.40 13.90 -3.82
N LEU A 79 -10.23 13.26 -3.83
CA LEU A 79 -8.94 13.93 -4.04
C LEU A 79 -8.65 14.09 -5.54
N THR A 80 -9.14 13.16 -6.34
CA THR A 80 -9.10 13.16 -7.81
C THR A 80 -10.42 12.58 -8.34
N PRO A 81 -10.68 12.71 -9.66
CA PRO A 81 -11.83 12.03 -10.29
C PRO A 81 -11.78 10.49 -10.21
N ARG A 82 -10.66 9.90 -9.78
CA ARG A 82 -10.46 8.45 -9.62
C ARG A 82 -10.56 7.99 -8.16
N SER A 83 -10.68 8.90 -7.20
CA SER A 83 -10.82 8.52 -5.79
C SER A 83 -12.10 7.72 -5.58
N PHE A 84 -12.01 6.64 -4.80
CA PHE A 84 -13.20 6.00 -4.25
C PHE A 84 -13.93 6.98 -3.33
N THR A 85 -15.19 7.29 -3.66
CA THR A 85 -16.06 8.17 -2.87
C THR A 85 -17.13 7.37 -2.12
N ASP A 86 -17.45 6.17 -2.62
CA ASP A 86 -18.33 5.20 -1.98
C ASP A 86 -17.54 4.18 -1.14
N GLN A 87 -18.03 3.91 0.06
CA GLN A 87 -17.37 2.97 0.97
C GLN A 87 -17.52 1.51 0.54
N GLY A 88 -18.63 1.17 -0.13
CA GLY A 88 -18.87 -0.16 -0.68
C GLY A 88 -17.88 -0.49 -1.78
N GLU A 89 -17.67 0.45 -2.71
CA GLU A 89 -16.67 0.34 -3.78
C GLU A 89 -15.26 0.21 -3.21
N LEU A 90 -14.87 1.06 -2.24
CA LEU A 90 -13.57 0.92 -1.57
C LEU A 90 -13.44 -0.43 -0.88
N THR A 91 -14.47 -0.89 -0.16
CA THR A 91 -14.40 -2.18 0.55
C THR A 91 -14.26 -3.35 -0.42
N ALA A 92 -14.91 -3.29 -1.58
CA ALA A 92 -14.75 -4.28 -2.64
C ALA A 92 -13.32 -4.28 -3.19
N GLU A 93 -12.73 -3.11 -3.43
CA GLU A 93 -11.33 -2.97 -3.84
C GLU A 93 -10.37 -3.56 -2.78
N LEU A 94 -10.57 -3.24 -1.51
CA LEU A 94 -9.76 -3.77 -0.40
C LEU A 94 -9.84 -5.30 -0.29
N ALA A 95 -10.97 -5.91 -0.67
CA ALA A 95 -11.12 -7.36 -0.67
C ALA A 95 -10.24 -8.04 -1.73
N THR A 96 -9.87 -7.35 -2.82
CA THR A 96 -8.95 -7.89 -3.83
C THR A 96 -7.53 -8.07 -3.26
N LEU A 97 -7.08 -7.13 -2.42
CA LEU A 97 -5.79 -7.22 -1.72
C LEU A 97 -5.71 -8.46 -0.83
N ARG A 98 -6.79 -8.80 -0.13
CA ARG A 98 -6.82 -9.96 0.79
C ARG A 98 -6.49 -11.28 0.08
N HIS A 99 -6.78 -11.37 -1.21
CA HIS A 99 -6.50 -12.54 -2.02
C HIS A 99 -5.15 -12.44 -2.75
N GLY A 100 -4.78 -11.23 -3.21
CA GLY A 100 -3.57 -11.01 -4.00
C GLY A 100 -2.29 -10.73 -3.21
N GLY A 101 -2.41 -10.33 -1.93
CA GLY A 101 -1.28 -9.97 -1.06
C GLY A 101 -0.71 -8.56 -1.31
N TRP A 102 -1.23 -7.83 -2.30
CA TRP A 102 -0.87 -6.45 -2.63
C TRP A 102 -2.03 -5.77 -3.38
N LEU A 103 -1.97 -4.45 -3.52
CA LEU A 103 -2.86 -3.67 -4.38
C LEU A 103 -2.11 -2.61 -5.16
N ALA A 104 -2.77 -2.07 -6.18
CA ALA A 104 -2.33 -0.88 -6.91
C ALA A 104 -3.30 0.28 -6.66
N GLU A 105 -2.74 1.48 -6.59
CA GLU A 105 -3.46 2.76 -6.56
C GLU A 105 -3.15 3.52 -7.85
N ARG A 106 -4.19 4.03 -8.51
CA ARG A 106 -4.12 4.53 -9.90
C ARG A 106 -4.46 6.01 -9.99
N GLY A 107 -3.68 6.86 -9.35
CA GLY A 107 -3.88 8.31 -9.30
C GLY A 107 -5.20 8.73 -8.66
N GLU A 108 -5.61 7.98 -7.66
CA GLU A 108 -6.73 8.22 -6.76
C GLU A 108 -6.38 9.30 -5.72
N ALA A 109 -5.12 9.41 -5.32
CA ALA A 109 -4.65 10.49 -4.44
C ALA A 109 -4.09 11.68 -5.21
N VAL A 110 -3.30 11.43 -6.25
CA VAL A 110 -2.62 12.47 -7.05
C VAL A 110 -2.70 12.08 -8.54
N PRO A 111 -3.25 12.92 -9.43
CA PRO A 111 -3.30 12.60 -10.86
C PRO A 111 -1.90 12.43 -11.44
N GLY A 112 -1.70 11.39 -12.27
CA GLY A 112 -0.40 11.09 -12.88
C GLY A 112 0.59 10.38 -11.95
N GLN A 113 0.17 9.94 -10.78
CA GLN A 113 0.95 9.13 -9.85
C GLN A 113 0.25 7.79 -9.64
N ASN A 114 1.00 6.69 -9.66
CA ASN A 114 0.51 5.39 -9.23
C ASN A 114 1.29 4.91 -8.01
N GLY A 115 0.74 3.91 -7.32
CA GLY A 115 1.39 3.25 -6.21
C GLY A 115 1.09 1.75 -6.17
N ILE A 116 1.98 1.00 -5.54
CA ILE A 116 1.79 -0.41 -5.17
C ILE A 116 2.06 -0.51 -3.69
N ALA A 117 1.24 -1.24 -2.94
CA ALA A 117 1.54 -1.53 -1.55
C ALA A 117 1.05 -2.91 -1.12
N ALA A 118 1.72 -3.43 -0.10
CA ALA A 118 1.37 -4.65 0.59
C ALA A 118 1.44 -4.43 2.11
N PRO A 119 0.55 -5.09 2.88
CA PRO A 119 0.58 -5.03 4.33
C PRO A 119 1.78 -5.80 4.88
N VAL A 120 2.37 -5.26 5.94
CA VAL A 120 3.36 -5.94 6.77
C VAL A 120 2.64 -6.37 8.04
N PHE A 121 2.53 -7.68 8.26
CA PHE A 121 1.90 -8.23 9.44
C PHE A 121 2.91 -8.45 10.56
N GLY A 122 2.48 -8.17 11.80
CA GLY A 122 3.17 -8.63 13.00
C GLY A 122 2.53 -9.93 13.53
N GLY A 123 2.82 -10.28 14.79
CA GLY A 123 2.29 -11.51 15.41
C GLY A 123 0.79 -11.49 15.77
N SER A 124 0.12 -10.33 15.71
CA SER A 124 -1.28 -10.15 16.13
C SER A 124 -2.33 -10.42 15.04
N GLY A 125 -1.92 -10.69 13.80
CA GLY A 125 -2.83 -10.90 12.66
C GLY A 125 -3.32 -9.61 11.98
N ASP A 126 -3.20 -8.46 12.63
CA ASP A 126 -3.45 -7.14 12.02
C ASP A 126 -2.17 -6.61 11.32
N PRO A 127 -2.28 -5.83 10.23
CA PRO A 127 -1.14 -5.10 9.66
C PRO A 127 -0.54 -4.11 10.66
N VAL A 128 0.78 -4.18 10.86
CA VAL A 128 1.54 -3.24 11.71
C VAL A 128 2.19 -2.12 10.89
N ALA A 129 2.36 -2.33 9.59
CA ALA A 129 2.85 -1.35 8.64
C ALA A 129 2.33 -1.68 7.23
N ALA A 130 2.57 -0.80 6.28
CA ALA A 130 2.46 -1.07 4.84
C ALA A 130 3.78 -0.69 4.15
N LEU A 131 4.25 -1.58 3.28
CA LEU A 131 5.41 -1.36 2.43
C LEU A 131 4.93 -1.17 0.99
N GLY A 132 5.45 -0.16 0.30
CA GLY A 132 5.04 0.12 -1.07
C GLY A 132 6.06 0.88 -1.89
N ILE A 133 5.77 1.02 -3.17
CA ILE A 133 6.49 1.91 -4.10
C ILE A 133 5.51 2.88 -4.73
N ILE A 134 5.96 4.12 -4.98
CA ILE A 134 5.16 5.20 -5.53
C ILE A 134 5.97 5.93 -6.59
N GLY A 135 5.35 6.21 -7.74
CA GLY A 135 6.02 6.81 -8.87
C GLY A 135 5.08 7.39 -9.93
N PRO A 136 5.62 8.08 -10.95
CA PRO A 136 4.84 8.63 -12.05
C PRO A 136 4.10 7.53 -12.83
N GLU A 137 2.82 7.74 -13.13
CA GLU A 137 1.93 6.82 -13.86
C GLU A 137 2.55 6.35 -15.19
N VAL A 138 3.28 7.24 -15.88
CA VAL A 138 3.94 6.92 -17.15
C VAL A 138 4.98 5.80 -17.04
N ARG A 139 5.66 5.68 -15.88
CA ARG A 139 6.63 4.61 -15.62
C ARG A 139 6.02 3.46 -14.85
N LEU A 140 5.27 3.78 -13.79
CA LEU A 140 4.54 2.81 -12.97
C LEU A 140 3.16 2.54 -13.58
N ASN A 141 3.14 2.20 -14.87
CA ASN A 141 1.95 1.86 -15.66
C ASN A 141 1.46 0.43 -15.38
N GLU A 142 0.32 0.00 -15.96
CA GLU A 142 -0.28 -1.32 -15.70
C GLU A 142 0.69 -2.51 -15.88
N THR A 143 1.56 -2.48 -16.89
CA THR A 143 2.58 -3.52 -17.09
C THR A 143 3.58 -3.54 -15.94
N ALA A 144 4.04 -2.37 -15.49
CA ALA A 144 4.92 -2.26 -14.35
C ALA A 144 4.22 -2.65 -13.03
N LEU A 145 2.96 -2.26 -12.84
CA LEU A 145 2.14 -2.64 -11.69
C LEU A 145 2.03 -4.16 -11.57
N ALA A 146 1.65 -4.85 -12.64
CA ALA A 146 1.52 -6.31 -12.66
C ALA A 146 2.87 -7.01 -12.40
N ARG A 147 3.97 -6.47 -12.92
CA ARG A 147 5.32 -7.03 -12.73
C ARG A 147 5.86 -6.81 -11.31
N LEU A 148 5.66 -5.63 -10.73
CA LEU A 148 6.29 -5.21 -9.47
C LEU A 148 5.43 -5.55 -8.24
N GLY A 149 4.12 -5.70 -8.38
CA GLY A 149 3.18 -6.08 -7.32
C GLY A 149 3.64 -7.27 -6.48
N PRO A 150 3.91 -8.44 -7.10
CA PRO A 150 4.40 -9.62 -6.37
C PRO A 150 5.72 -9.40 -5.63
N ALA A 151 6.64 -8.58 -6.17
CA ALA A 151 7.90 -8.27 -5.50
C ALA A 151 7.69 -7.40 -4.26
N VAL A 152 6.77 -6.43 -4.31
CA VAL A 152 6.37 -5.63 -3.14
C VAL A 152 5.73 -6.51 -2.07
N ALA A 153 4.83 -7.42 -2.45
CA ALA A 153 4.21 -8.38 -1.53
C ALA A 153 5.24 -9.27 -0.83
N ALA A 154 6.17 -9.85 -1.59
CA ALA A 154 7.23 -10.69 -1.05
C ALA A 154 8.14 -9.92 -0.08
N ALA A 155 8.50 -8.67 -0.42
CA ALA A 155 9.29 -7.80 0.45
C ALA A 155 8.55 -7.45 1.75
N ALA A 156 7.25 -7.17 1.68
CA ALA A 156 6.43 -6.88 2.85
C ALA A 156 6.30 -8.09 3.78
N ALA A 157 6.09 -9.27 3.22
CA ALA A 157 6.03 -10.52 3.99
C ALA A 157 7.38 -10.86 4.64
N GLY A 158 8.50 -10.63 3.95
CA GLY A 158 9.85 -10.79 4.50
C GLY A 158 10.11 -9.87 5.69
N LEU A 159 9.63 -8.62 5.63
CA LEU A 159 9.66 -7.71 6.79
C LEU A 159 8.78 -8.22 7.94
N GLY A 160 7.57 -8.69 7.64
CA GLY A 160 6.64 -9.20 8.65
C GLY A 160 7.21 -10.41 9.40
N ALA A 161 7.81 -11.36 8.68
CA ALA A 161 8.46 -12.52 9.27
C ALA A 161 9.59 -12.13 10.25
N ALA A 162 10.39 -11.12 9.92
CA ALA A 162 11.42 -10.59 10.81
C ALA A 162 10.86 -9.93 12.08
N LEU A 163 9.59 -9.51 12.06
CA LEU A 163 8.85 -8.93 13.19
C LEU A 163 7.98 -9.97 13.93
N GLY A 164 8.09 -11.26 13.59
CA GLY A 164 7.29 -12.33 14.19
C GLY A 164 5.88 -12.48 13.61
N GLY A 165 5.61 -11.91 12.44
CA GLY A 165 4.38 -12.13 11.68
C GLY A 165 4.36 -13.45 10.91
N PRO A 166 3.19 -13.89 10.43
CA PRO A 166 3.07 -15.10 9.63
C PRO A 166 3.87 -14.98 8.33
N ALA A 167 4.53 -16.08 7.93
CA ALA A 167 5.19 -16.15 6.62
C ALA A 167 4.16 -15.91 5.50
N ALA A 168 4.62 -15.36 4.37
CA ALA A 168 3.78 -14.98 3.23
C ALA A 168 2.68 -16.02 2.94
N LEU A 169 1.45 -15.56 2.71
CA LEU A 169 0.39 -16.42 2.19
C LEU A 169 0.81 -16.88 0.78
N SER A 170 1.34 -18.09 0.68
CA SER A 170 1.63 -18.72 -0.60
C SER A 170 0.34 -18.83 -1.42
N PRO A 171 0.33 -18.51 -2.73
CA PRO A 171 -0.85 -18.65 -3.59
C PRO A 171 -1.38 -20.09 -3.75
N GLN A 172 -0.75 -21.07 -3.09
CA GLN A 172 -1.00 -22.50 -3.26
C GLN A 172 -2.07 -23.07 -2.30
N ALA A 173 -2.58 -22.28 -1.34
CA ALA A 173 -3.55 -22.76 -0.35
C ALA A 173 -5.03 -22.57 -0.75
N ALA A 174 -5.34 -21.99 -1.91
CA ALA A 174 -6.72 -21.75 -2.37
C ALA A 174 -7.26 -22.85 -3.33
N ARG A 175 -6.81 -24.10 -3.17
CA ARG A 175 -7.40 -25.27 -3.82
C ARG A 175 -7.61 -26.37 -2.77
N GLY A 176 -8.71 -26.26 -2.03
CA GLY A 176 -9.24 -27.27 -1.11
C GLY A 176 -10.75 -27.25 -1.19
#